data_AF-A0A9E2RI39-F1
#
_entry.id   AF-A0A9E2RI39-F1
#
_cell.length_a   1.000
_cell.length_b   1.000
_cell.length_c   1.000
_cell.angle_alpha   90.00
_cell.angle_beta   90.00
_cell.angle_gamma   90.00
#
_symmetry.space_group_name_H-M   'P 1'
#
loop_
_entity.id
_entity.type
_entity.pdbx_description
1 polymer ?
#
loop_
_entity_poly.entity_id
_entity_poly.type
_entity_poly.pdbx_seq_one_letter_code
_entity_poly.pdbx_strand_id
1 'polypeptide(L)'
;RFGMAEETGRMLNEAIIRGAHDREGLGESVGHYINRRQGQFPNRETSILATGARLGIPVTVHVAIGTDIIHMHPAADGAAIGATSLLDFRRLAAVVSGMEGGVYLNLGSAVILPEVFLKAVSLGRNLGHDLTNITTVNMDFLAHYRPLTNVVRRPTQKGGTGYSLIGHHEIMVPLLAAAVHEELG
;
A
#
# COMPACT_ATOMS: atom_id res chain seq x y z
N ARG A 1 -18.13 -13.39 18.03
CA ARG A 1 -17.52 -13.83 16.76
C ARG A 1 -16.68 -12.67 16.23
N PHE A 2 -15.36 -12.79 16.26
CA PHE A 2 -14.46 -11.75 15.75
C PHE A 2 -14.25 -11.97 14.24
N GLY A 3 -14.32 -10.91 13.43
CA GLY A 3 -13.93 -10.97 12.02
C GLY A 3 -14.93 -11.56 11.00
N MET A 4 -16.17 -11.84 11.39
CA MET A 4 -17.21 -12.37 10.49
C MET A 4 -18.40 -11.43 10.39
N ALA A 5 -18.13 -10.15 10.12
CA ALA A 5 -19.19 -9.24 9.69
C ALA A 5 -19.62 -9.66 8.28
N GLU A 6 -20.73 -10.40 8.20
CA GLU A 6 -21.30 -10.95 6.96
C GLU A 6 -21.39 -9.88 5.85
N GLU A 7 -21.81 -8.68 6.22
CA GLU A 7 -21.98 -7.58 5.27
C GLU A 7 -20.64 -7.07 4.73
N THR A 8 -19.68 -6.73 5.61
CA THR A 8 -18.37 -6.20 5.19
C THR A 8 -17.55 -7.24 4.43
N GLY A 9 -17.53 -8.50 4.89
CA GLY A 9 -16.83 -9.60 4.24
C GLY A 9 -17.38 -9.87 2.84
N ARG A 10 -18.71 -9.87 2.68
CA ARG A 10 -19.36 -10.00 1.38
C ARG A 10 -19.06 -8.80 0.47
N MET A 11 -19.24 -7.57 0.93
CA MET A 11 -19.04 -6.36 0.13
C MET A 11 -17.60 -6.23 -0.40
N LEU A 12 -16.60 -6.52 0.43
CA LEU A 12 -15.20 -6.48 0.00
C LEU A 12 -14.90 -7.57 -1.03
N ASN A 13 -15.38 -8.80 -0.82
CA ASN A 13 -15.18 -9.86 -1.81
C ASN A 13 -15.92 -9.58 -3.13
N GLU A 14 -17.12 -9.00 -3.09
CA GLU A 14 -17.80 -8.52 -4.30
C GLU A 14 -16.99 -7.45 -5.04
N ALA A 15 -16.38 -6.51 -4.31
CA ALA A 15 -15.50 -5.49 -4.90
C ALA A 15 -14.25 -6.10 -5.55
N ILE A 16 -13.65 -7.11 -4.91
CA ILE A 16 -12.49 -7.84 -5.42
C ILE A 16 -12.84 -8.63 -6.69
N ILE A 17 -13.94 -9.38 -6.67
CA ILE A 17 -14.42 -10.17 -7.82
C ILE A 17 -14.75 -9.25 -9.01
N ARG A 18 -15.45 -8.13 -8.75
CA ARG A 18 -15.72 -7.14 -9.79
C ARG A 18 -14.43 -6.51 -10.31
N GLY A 19 -13.49 -6.17 -9.44
CA GLY A 19 -12.18 -5.63 -9.84
C GLY A 19 -11.41 -6.57 -10.75
N ALA A 20 -11.42 -7.87 -10.45
CA ALA A 20 -10.81 -8.88 -11.31
C ALA A 20 -11.43 -8.92 -12.72
N HIS A 21 -12.77 -8.83 -12.80
CA HIS A 21 -13.49 -8.75 -14.07
C HIS A 21 -13.15 -7.45 -14.83
N ASP A 22 -13.14 -6.31 -14.13
CA ASP A 22 -12.93 -4.98 -14.71
C ASP A 22 -11.43 -4.67 -14.96
N ARG A 23 -10.53 -5.61 -14.61
CA ARG A 23 -9.06 -5.47 -14.68
C ARG A 23 -8.54 -4.30 -13.86
N GLU A 24 -9.16 -4.08 -12.71
CA GLU A 24 -8.76 -3.12 -11.69
C GLU A 24 -7.92 -3.83 -10.62
N GLY A 25 -6.96 -3.11 -10.06
CA GLY A 25 -6.23 -3.54 -8.87
C GLY A 25 -7.15 -3.52 -7.64
N LEU A 26 -6.78 -4.22 -6.57
CA LEU A 26 -7.65 -4.41 -5.41
C LEU A 26 -7.96 -3.08 -4.72
N GLY A 27 -6.95 -2.23 -4.50
CA GLY A 27 -7.16 -0.93 -3.86
C GLY A 27 -8.10 -0.02 -4.66
N GLU A 28 -7.91 0.02 -5.98
CA GLU A 28 -8.76 0.78 -6.90
C GLU A 28 -10.19 0.23 -6.94
N SER A 29 -10.36 -1.09 -7.03
CA SER A 29 -11.68 -1.71 -7.14
C SER A 29 -12.55 -1.47 -5.91
N VAL A 30 -11.96 -1.54 -4.72
CA VAL A 30 -12.64 -1.19 -3.46
C VAL A 30 -12.97 0.30 -3.42
N GLY A 31 -12.04 1.17 -3.85
CA GLY A 31 -12.28 2.61 -3.94
C GLY A 31 -13.45 2.96 -4.87
N HIS A 32 -13.52 2.36 -6.05
CA HIS A 32 -14.65 2.50 -6.97
C HIS A 32 -15.93 1.89 -6.42
N TYR A 33 -15.86 0.74 -5.74
CA TYR A 33 -17.03 0.11 -5.11
C TYR A 33 -17.68 1.04 -4.08
N ILE A 34 -16.88 1.69 -3.23
CA ILE A 34 -17.34 2.68 -2.24
C ILE A 34 -17.97 3.89 -2.95
N ASN A 35 -17.27 4.46 -3.93
CA ASN A 35 -17.74 5.67 -4.63
C ASN A 35 -19.01 5.46 -5.46
N ARG A 36 -19.26 4.25 -5.97
CA ARG A 36 -20.48 3.89 -6.71
C ARG A 36 -21.70 3.69 -5.79
N ARG A 37 -21.49 3.52 -4.48
CA ARG A 37 -22.54 3.23 -3.47
C ARG A 37 -22.60 4.31 -2.38
N GLN A 38 -22.60 5.57 -2.78
CA GLN A 38 -22.48 6.71 -1.85
C GLN A 38 -23.51 6.68 -0.70
N GLY A 39 -24.75 6.23 -0.97
CA GLY A 39 -25.79 6.10 0.06
C GLY A 39 -25.55 5.03 1.12
N GLN A 40 -24.61 4.10 0.91
CA GLN A 40 -24.23 3.06 1.87
C GLN A 40 -22.96 3.43 2.67
N PHE A 41 -22.21 4.43 2.21
CA PHE A 41 -20.92 4.83 2.81
C PHE A 41 -20.92 6.33 3.15
N PRO A 42 -21.60 6.75 4.22
CA PRO A 42 -21.70 8.17 4.59
C PRO A 42 -20.33 8.81 4.88
N ASN A 43 -19.37 8.02 5.36
CA ASN A 43 -18.01 8.48 5.67
C ASN A 43 -17.01 8.21 4.53
N ARG A 44 -17.46 8.01 3.29
CA ARG A 44 -16.56 7.67 2.16
C ARG A 44 -15.44 8.69 1.93
N GLU A 45 -15.64 9.94 2.33
CA GLU A 45 -14.66 11.01 2.17
C GLU A 45 -13.41 10.82 3.04
N THR A 46 -13.51 10.05 4.14
CA THR A 46 -12.36 9.71 4.98
C THR A 46 -11.63 8.45 4.50
N SER A 47 -12.14 7.75 3.49
CA SER A 47 -11.50 6.54 2.96
C SER A 47 -10.38 6.89 1.99
N ILE A 48 -9.17 6.43 2.30
CA ILE A 48 -8.00 6.58 1.41
C ILE A 48 -8.23 5.88 0.07
N LEU A 49 -8.86 4.69 0.08
CA LEU A 49 -9.17 3.95 -1.15
C LEU A 49 -10.16 4.72 -2.04
N ALA A 50 -11.25 5.23 -1.45
CA ALA A 50 -12.25 5.99 -2.20
C ALA A 50 -11.69 7.32 -2.70
N THR A 51 -10.91 8.03 -1.88
CA THR A 51 -10.29 9.29 -2.27
C THR A 51 -9.24 9.09 -3.37
N GLY A 52 -8.38 8.08 -3.27
CA GLY A 52 -7.40 7.77 -4.30
C GLY A 52 -8.06 7.43 -5.64
N ALA A 53 -9.06 6.55 -5.63
CA ALA A 53 -9.84 6.21 -6.82
C ALA A 53 -10.57 7.42 -7.44
N ARG A 54 -11.08 8.34 -6.60
CA ARG A 54 -11.74 9.58 -7.07
C ARG A 54 -10.75 10.56 -7.71
N LEU A 55 -9.54 10.65 -7.18
CA LEU A 55 -8.49 11.57 -7.65
C LEU A 55 -7.60 10.98 -8.75
N GLY A 56 -7.79 9.71 -9.12
CA GLY A 56 -6.90 9.02 -10.06
C GLY A 56 -5.49 8.77 -9.49
N ILE A 57 -5.35 8.78 -8.16
CA ILE A 57 -4.09 8.48 -7.49
C ILE A 57 -4.04 6.96 -7.25
N PRO A 58 -3.01 6.24 -7.73
CA PRO A 58 -2.91 4.80 -7.53
C PRO A 58 -2.92 4.43 -6.05
N VAL A 59 -3.82 3.51 -5.68
CA VAL A 59 -3.82 2.90 -4.35
C VAL A 59 -3.80 1.39 -4.53
N THR A 60 -2.80 0.75 -3.93
CA THR A 60 -2.53 -0.68 -4.09
C THR A 60 -2.71 -1.41 -2.77
N VAL A 61 -3.22 -2.64 -2.82
CA VAL A 61 -3.35 -3.54 -1.66
C VAL A 61 -2.58 -4.82 -1.96
N HIS A 62 -1.64 -5.16 -1.08
CA HIS A 62 -0.77 -6.33 -1.22
C HIS A 62 -1.19 -7.40 -0.23
N VAL A 63 -2.02 -8.31 -0.70
CA VAL A 63 -2.66 -9.33 0.14
C VAL A 63 -1.66 -10.38 0.61
N ALA A 64 -1.65 -10.63 1.91
CA ALA A 64 -1.11 -11.85 2.50
C ALA A 64 -2.27 -12.77 2.88
N ILE A 65 -2.40 -13.89 2.18
CA ILE A 65 -3.55 -14.79 2.40
C ILE A 65 -3.54 -15.30 3.85
N GLY A 66 -4.68 -15.18 4.52
CA GLY A 66 -4.85 -15.55 5.93
C GLY A 66 -4.51 -14.47 6.94
N THR A 67 -3.98 -13.30 6.53
CA THR A 67 -3.79 -12.16 7.45
C THR A 67 -5.06 -11.34 7.60
N ASP A 68 -5.85 -11.22 6.53
CA ASP A 68 -7.13 -10.50 6.55
C ASP A 68 -8.30 -11.44 6.83
N ILE A 69 -9.24 -10.96 7.64
CA ILE A 69 -10.45 -11.71 8.03
C ILE A 69 -11.38 -12.01 6.85
N ILE A 70 -11.31 -11.21 5.79
CA ILE A 70 -12.17 -11.35 4.60
C ILE A 70 -11.91 -12.64 3.82
N HIS A 71 -10.74 -13.25 4.02
CA HIS A 71 -10.37 -14.53 3.38
C HIS A 71 -11.14 -15.73 3.94
N MET A 72 -11.71 -15.61 5.15
CA MET A 72 -12.50 -16.67 5.77
C MET A 72 -13.97 -16.66 5.31
N HIS A 73 -14.38 -15.64 4.56
CA HIS A 73 -15.76 -15.49 4.11
C HIS A 73 -16.05 -16.45 2.94
N PRO A 74 -17.22 -17.12 2.87
CA PRO A 74 -17.55 -18.06 1.78
C PRO A 74 -17.51 -17.46 0.38
N ALA A 75 -17.71 -16.15 0.27
CA ALA A 75 -17.61 -15.40 -0.99
C ALA A 75 -16.17 -15.08 -1.43
N ALA A 76 -15.16 -15.48 -0.67
CA ALA A 76 -13.76 -15.23 -1.03
C ALA A 76 -13.37 -16.04 -2.27
N ASP A 77 -12.96 -15.32 -3.32
CA ASP A 77 -12.46 -15.89 -4.56
C ASP A 77 -10.95 -15.72 -4.63
N GLY A 78 -10.20 -16.80 -4.45
CA GLY A 78 -8.74 -16.80 -4.48
C GLY A 78 -8.15 -16.38 -5.83
N ALA A 79 -8.84 -16.66 -6.94
CA ALA A 79 -8.40 -16.22 -8.26
C ALA A 79 -8.55 -14.70 -8.41
N ALA A 80 -9.68 -14.15 -7.96
CA ALA A 80 -9.90 -12.71 -7.97
C ALA A 80 -8.92 -11.97 -7.04
N ILE A 81 -8.71 -12.48 -5.81
CA ILE A 81 -7.74 -11.94 -4.86
C ILE A 81 -6.33 -11.95 -5.47
N GLY A 82 -5.90 -13.08 -6.02
CA GLY A 82 -4.58 -13.20 -6.64
C GLY A 82 -4.40 -12.27 -7.84
N ALA A 83 -5.39 -12.20 -8.73
CA ALA A 83 -5.34 -11.37 -9.93
C ALA A 83 -5.25 -9.87 -9.60
N THR A 84 -6.10 -9.39 -8.70
CA THR A 84 -6.15 -7.98 -8.29
C THR A 84 -4.92 -7.56 -7.49
N SER A 85 -4.44 -8.40 -6.55
CA SER A 85 -3.23 -8.16 -5.77
C SER A 85 -1.96 -8.15 -6.65
N LEU A 86 -1.87 -9.06 -7.63
CA LEU A 86 -0.75 -9.07 -8.58
C LEU A 86 -0.75 -7.85 -9.51
N LEU A 87 -1.93 -7.39 -9.94
CA LEU A 87 -2.05 -6.15 -10.71
C LEU A 87 -1.61 -4.94 -9.88
N ASP A 88 -1.99 -4.88 -8.60
CA ASP A 88 -1.54 -3.87 -7.66
C ASP A 88 -0.01 -3.89 -7.48
N PHE A 89 0.61 -5.06 -7.39
CA PHE A 89 2.08 -5.16 -7.38
C PHE A 89 2.71 -4.57 -8.65
N ARG A 90 2.17 -4.87 -9.84
CA ARG A 90 2.67 -4.33 -11.11
C ARG A 90 2.51 -2.82 -11.19
N ARG A 91 1.40 -2.28 -10.71
CA ARG A 91 1.16 -0.82 -10.63
C ARG A 91 2.13 -0.15 -9.68
N LEU A 92 2.34 -0.71 -8.48
CA LEU A 92 3.34 -0.20 -7.56
C LEU A 92 4.74 -0.25 -8.19
N ALA A 93 5.10 -1.33 -8.86
CA ALA A 93 6.39 -1.44 -9.54
C ALA A 93 6.56 -0.38 -10.63
N ALA A 94 5.51 -0.05 -11.39
CA ALA A 94 5.53 1.04 -12.35
C ALA A 94 5.73 2.41 -11.68
N VAL A 95 5.04 2.70 -10.57
CA VAL A 95 5.24 3.93 -9.79
C VAL A 95 6.67 4.00 -9.24
N VAL A 96 7.15 2.92 -8.63
CA VAL A 96 8.51 2.81 -8.10
C VAL A 96 9.56 2.95 -9.21
N SER A 97 9.31 2.50 -10.43
CA SER A 97 10.26 2.65 -11.54
C SER A 97 10.52 4.11 -11.96
N GLY A 98 9.63 5.04 -11.57
CA GLY A 98 9.77 6.47 -11.84
C GLY A 98 10.17 7.30 -10.61
N MET A 99 10.63 6.67 -9.52
CA MET A 99 10.84 7.38 -8.24
C MET A 99 12.25 7.95 -8.03
N GLU A 100 13.09 8.07 -9.07
CA GLU A 100 14.42 8.69 -8.92
C GLU A 100 14.29 10.10 -8.34
N GLY A 101 15.05 10.41 -7.29
CA GLY A 101 14.91 11.65 -6.51
C GLY A 101 13.69 11.69 -5.58
N GLY A 102 12.89 10.63 -5.54
CA GLY A 102 11.66 10.52 -4.76
C GLY A 102 11.84 9.92 -3.37
N VAL A 103 10.72 9.82 -2.65
CA VAL A 103 10.65 9.34 -1.26
C VAL A 103 9.75 8.13 -1.15
N TYR A 104 10.20 7.09 -0.44
CA TYR A 104 9.37 5.98 0.02
C TYR A 104 9.30 5.95 1.55
N LEU A 105 8.09 5.87 2.09
CA LEU A 105 7.81 5.84 3.52
C LEU A 105 7.11 4.53 3.90
N ASN A 106 7.79 3.66 4.63
CA ASN A 106 7.24 2.44 5.22
C ASN A 106 6.68 2.74 6.62
N LEU A 107 5.36 2.70 6.77
CA LEU A 107 4.67 2.96 8.04
C LEU A 107 4.12 1.66 8.62
N GLY A 108 4.64 1.23 9.77
CA GLY A 108 4.07 0.16 10.59
C GLY A 108 4.01 -1.24 9.97
N SER A 109 4.70 -1.47 8.86
CA SER A 109 4.80 -2.79 8.24
C SER A 109 6.16 -3.41 8.49
N ALA A 110 6.21 -4.43 9.35
CA ALA A 110 7.44 -5.15 9.65
C ALA A 110 7.83 -6.19 8.57
N VAL A 111 6.87 -6.61 7.73
CA VAL A 111 7.07 -7.75 6.81
C VAL A 111 6.57 -7.49 5.39
N ILE A 112 5.27 -7.27 5.19
CA ILE A 112 4.64 -7.30 3.86
C ILE A 112 5.17 -6.18 2.96
N LEU A 113 5.04 -4.91 3.38
CA LEU A 113 5.48 -3.78 2.57
C LEU A 113 7.01 -3.74 2.37
N PRO A 114 7.86 -4.05 3.37
CA PRO A 114 9.30 -4.19 3.15
C PRO A 114 9.68 -5.18 2.05
N GLU A 115 9.01 -6.33 1.96
CA GLU A 115 9.27 -7.31 0.90
C GLU A 115 8.75 -6.83 -0.45
N VAL A 116 7.52 -6.33 -0.49
CA VAL A 116 6.89 -5.80 -1.71
C VAL A 116 7.72 -4.67 -2.32
N PHE A 117 8.11 -3.69 -1.51
CA PHE A 117 8.92 -2.55 -1.95
C PHE A 117 10.28 -3.00 -2.49
N LEU A 118 10.99 -3.89 -1.78
CA LEU A 118 12.28 -4.38 -2.23
C LEU A 118 12.18 -5.08 -3.60
N LYS A 119 11.08 -5.80 -3.86
CA LYS A 119 10.87 -6.46 -5.16
C LYS A 119 10.51 -5.46 -6.26
N ALA A 120 9.71 -4.44 -5.94
CA ALA A 120 9.42 -3.35 -6.86
C ALA A 120 10.69 -2.60 -7.30
N VAL A 121 11.56 -2.23 -6.35
CA VAL A 121 12.85 -1.57 -6.63
C VAL A 121 13.76 -2.47 -7.45
N SER A 122 13.84 -3.75 -7.10
CA SER A 122 14.65 -4.72 -7.83
C SER A 122 14.16 -4.90 -9.28
N LEU A 123 12.84 -4.95 -9.49
CA LEU A 123 12.25 -5.03 -10.82
C LEU A 123 12.55 -3.76 -11.64
N GLY A 124 12.35 -2.57 -11.07
CA GLY A 124 12.66 -1.30 -11.75
C GLY A 124 14.11 -1.23 -12.20
N ARG A 125 15.06 -1.55 -11.30
CA ARG A 125 16.50 -1.59 -11.63
C ARG A 125 16.84 -2.61 -12.70
N ASN A 126 16.25 -3.81 -12.64
CA ASN A 126 16.49 -4.86 -13.62
C ASN A 126 15.95 -4.51 -15.01
N LEU A 127 14.93 -3.63 -15.08
CA LEU A 127 14.40 -3.08 -16.33
C LEU A 127 15.17 -1.85 -16.82
N GLY A 128 16.23 -1.43 -16.11
CA GLY A 128 17.11 -0.33 -16.53
C GLY A 128 16.70 1.06 -16.05
N HIS A 129 15.72 1.16 -15.14
CA HIS A 129 15.36 2.44 -14.54
C HIS A 129 16.41 2.90 -13.53
N ASP A 130 16.72 4.19 -13.54
CA ASP A 130 17.55 4.78 -12.49
C ASP A 130 16.75 4.87 -11.20
N LEU A 131 17.31 4.28 -10.15
CA LEU A 131 16.75 4.22 -8.80
C LEU A 131 17.90 4.27 -7.82
N THR A 132 18.83 5.19 -8.06
CA THR A 132 20.08 5.32 -7.33
C THR A 132 19.90 6.33 -6.21
N ASN A 133 19.35 7.52 -6.49
CA ASN A 133 19.18 8.58 -5.51
C ASN A 133 17.74 8.63 -4.99
N ILE A 134 17.37 7.63 -4.17
CA ILE A 134 16.06 7.57 -3.52
C ILE A 134 16.19 7.81 -2.01
N THR A 135 15.20 8.49 -1.44
CA THR A 135 15.06 8.60 0.02
C THR A 135 14.11 7.52 0.51
N THR A 136 14.52 6.75 1.51
CA THR A 136 13.69 5.71 2.11
C THR A 136 13.59 5.93 3.61
N VAL A 137 12.39 5.73 4.16
CA VAL A 137 12.13 5.93 5.58
C VAL A 137 11.38 4.72 6.10
N ASN A 138 11.85 4.13 7.19
CA ASN A 138 11.08 3.20 7.99
C ASN A 138 10.61 3.88 9.27
N MET A 139 9.31 3.83 9.57
CA MET A 139 8.73 4.36 10.80
C MET A 139 7.92 3.27 11.53
N ASP A 140 8.36 2.90 12.72
CA ASP A 140 7.72 1.87 13.54
C ASP A 140 7.95 2.12 15.04
N PHE A 141 7.16 1.47 15.90
CA PHE A 141 7.32 1.54 17.35
C PHE A 141 8.63 0.89 17.81
N LEU A 142 9.11 -0.12 17.07
CA LEU A 142 10.27 -0.92 17.39
C LEU A 142 11.22 -1.06 16.20
N ALA A 143 12.50 -1.28 16.49
CA ALA A 143 13.48 -1.61 15.47
C ALA A 143 13.30 -3.07 15.00
N HIS A 144 12.93 -3.25 13.73
CA HIS A 144 12.82 -4.56 13.10
C HIS A 144 13.94 -4.77 12.07
N TYR A 145 14.55 -5.96 12.07
CA TYR A 145 15.67 -6.25 11.16
C TYR A 145 15.28 -6.12 9.69
N ARG A 146 14.04 -6.53 9.33
CA ARG A 146 13.60 -6.65 7.95
C ARG A 146 13.36 -5.28 7.33
N PRO A 147 12.59 -4.35 7.93
CA PRO A 147 12.51 -2.98 7.41
C PRO A 147 13.87 -2.28 7.42
N LEU A 148 14.69 -2.45 8.46
CA LEU A 148 16.04 -1.87 8.50
C LEU A 148 16.91 -2.35 7.32
N THR A 149 16.77 -3.61 6.92
CA THR A 149 17.55 -4.17 5.82
C THR A 149 16.93 -3.86 4.46
N ASN A 150 15.64 -4.11 4.28
CA ASN A 150 14.96 -4.12 2.99
C ASN A 150 14.38 -2.76 2.58
N VAL A 151 14.16 -1.85 3.53
CA VAL A 151 13.72 -0.47 3.26
C VAL A 151 14.88 0.49 3.41
N VAL A 152 15.56 0.48 4.56
CA VAL A 152 16.52 1.53 4.90
C VAL A 152 17.89 1.34 4.24
N ARG A 153 18.40 0.10 4.18
CA ARG A 153 19.78 -0.19 3.72
C ARG A 153 19.86 -0.61 2.25
N ARG A 154 19.28 -1.75 1.87
CA ARG A 154 19.44 -2.33 0.52
C ARG A 154 19.02 -1.38 -0.63
N PRO A 155 17.90 -0.65 -0.52
CA PRO A 155 17.49 0.28 -1.57
C PRO A 155 18.45 1.46 -1.72
N THR A 156 19.21 1.84 -0.70
CA THR A 156 20.06 3.05 -0.70
C THR A 156 21.56 2.73 -0.77
N GLN A 157 21.93 1.46 -0.93
CA GLN A 157 23.33 1.03 -0.97
C GLN A 157 24.14 1.60 -2.14
N LYS A 158 23.47 1.90 -3.27
CA LYS A 158 24.11 2.44 -4.48
C LYS A 158 24.08 3.97 -4.53
N GLY A 159 23.39 4.62 -3.58
CA GLY A 159 23.13 6.05 -3.53
C GLY A 159 21.85 6.36 -2.74
N GLY A 160 21.55 7.64 -2.54
CA GLY A 160 20.39 8.07 -1.76
C GLY A 160 20.57 7.89 -0.25
N THR A 161 19.45 8.02 0.50
CA THR A 161 19.49 8.11 1.96
C THR A 161 18.39 7.29 2.61
N GLY A 162 18.78 6.49 3.62
CA GLY A 162 17.85 5.68 4.40
C GLY A 162 17.72 6.20 5.83
N TYR A 163 16.49 6.39 6.31
CA TYR A 163 16.17 6.80 7.67
C TYR A 163 15.37 5.73 8.41
N SER A 164 15.63 5.59 9.70
CA SER A 164 14.80 4.78 10.61
C SER A 164 14.32 5.68 11.74
N LEU A 165 13.01 5.90 11.80
CA LEU A 165 12.34 6.70 12.81
C LEU A 165 11.62 5.75 13.77
N ILE A 166 11.92 5.84 15.06
CA ILE A 166 11.32 4.97 16.08
C ILE A 166 10.46 5.83 16.98
N GLY A 167 9.18 5.48 17.08
CA GLY A 167 8.23 6.22 17.89
C GLY A 167 6.80 5.84 17.59
N HIS A 168 5.89 6.36 18.40
CA HIS A 168 4.48 6.09 18.30
C HIS A 168 3.86 6.73 17.06
N HIS A 169 3.15 5.96 16.22
CA HIS A 169 2.60 6.48 14.95
C HIS A 169 1.60 7.61 15.16
N GLU A 170 0.81 7.55 16.23
CA GLU A 170 -0.16 8.58 16.61
C GLU A 170 0.49 9.94 16.91
N ILE A 171 1.80 9.98 17.16
CA ILE A 171 2.58 11.21 17.35
C ILE A 171 3.42 11.48 16.10
N MET A 172 4.17 10.49 15.63
CA MET A 172 5.16 10.66 14.57
C MET A 172 4.55 10.99 13.21
N VAL A 173 3.42 10.37 12.85
CA VAL A 173 2.79 10.60 11.54
C VAL A 173 2.21 12.01 11.45
N PRO A 174 1.42 12.50 12.44
CA PRO A 174 0.97 13.90 12.42
C PRO A 174 2.11 14.92 12.45
N LEU A 175 3.17 14.68 13.24
CA LEU A 175 4.32 15.59 13.29
C LEU A 175 5.07 15.65 11.96
N LEU A 176 5.30 14.51 11.30
CA LEU A 176 5.92 14.50 9.98
C LEU A 176 5.04 15.23 8.96
N ALA A 177 3.73 14.99 8.97
CA ALA A 177 2.79 15.67 8.08
C ALA A 177 2.80 17.19 8.31
N ALA A 178 2.79 17.64 9.58
CA ALA A 178 2.85 19.05 9.95
C ALA A 178 4.17 19.70 9.50
N ALA A 179 5.31 19.05 9.74
CA ALA A 179 6.62 19.56 9.33
C ALA A 179 6.75 19.68 7.80
N VAL A 180 6.23 18.69 7.05
CA VAL A 180 6.21 18.76 5.58
C VAL A 180 5.28 19.88 5.11
N HIS A 181 4.12 20.06 5.74
CA HIS A 181 3.22 21.16 5.38
C HIS A 181 3.84 22.53 5.66
N GLU A 182 4.49 22.70 6.82
CA GLU A 182 5.17 23.95 7.18
C GLU A 182 6.28 24.32 6.19
N GLU A 183 7.05 23.34 5.72
CA GLU A 183 8.13 23.57 4.75
C GLU A 183 7.61 23.86 3.33
N LEU A 184 6.44 23.31 2.95
CA LEU A 184 5.87 23.50 1.62
C LEU A 184 5.00 24.76 1.48
N GLY A 185 4.57 25.36 2.60
CA GLY A 185 3.61 26.48 2.65
C GLY A 185 2.17 26.07 2.44
#